data_AF-A0A673FK31-F1
#
_entry.id   AF-A0A673FK31-F1
#
_cell.length_a   1.000
_cell.length_b   1.000
_cell.length_c   1.000
_cell.angle_alpha   90.00
_cell.angle_beta   90.00
_cell.angle_gamma   90.00
#
_symmetry.space_group_name_H-M   'P 1'
#
loop_
_entity.id
_entity.type
_entity.pdbx_description
1 polymer ?
#
loop_
_entity_poly.entity_id
_entity_poly.type
_entity_poly.pdbx_seq_one_letter_code
_entity_poly.pdbx_strand_id
1 'polypeptide(L)'
;HNLGYTSFWNDCISSGLRGCMLIELALRGRLQLEASGMRRKSLLTRKVICKSDAPTGDMLLDEALKHVKETQPPETVQSWIELLSVPNLYD
;
A
#
# COMPACT_ATOMS: atom_id res chain seq x y z
N HIS A 1 -8.37 4.45 -22.84
CA HIS A 1 -8.79 3.17 -22.27
C HIS A 1 -7.96 2.92 -21.01
N ASN A 2 -8.36 3.45 -19.85
CA ASN A 2 -7.81 3.17 -18.50
C ASN A 2 -8.59 4.02 -17.46
N LEU A 3 -9.91 3.86 -17.42
CA LEU A 3 -10.81 4.57 -16.49
C LEU A 3 -11.42 3.61 -15.46
N GLY A 4 -10.77 2.47 -15.18
CA GLY A 4 -11.39 1.39 -14.38
C GLY A 4 -10.47 0.41 -13.67
N TYR A 5 -9.20 0.74 -13.37
CA TYR A 5 -8.27 -0.19 -12.71
C TYR A 5 -7.97 0.09 -11.21
N THR A 6 -8.71 0.98 -10.53
CA THR A 6 -8.48 1.27 -9.10
C THR A 6 -9.74 1.46 -8.23
N SER A 7 -10.96 1.19 -8.73
CA SER A 7 -12.23 1.54 -8.05
C SER A 7 -12.42 0.93 -6.66
N PHE A 8 -11.86 -0.25 -6.36
CA PHE A 8 -12.00 -0.85 -5.03
C PHE A 8 -11.11 -0.16 -3.97
N TRP A 9 -9.86 0.13 -4.31
CA TRP A 9 -8.92 0.79 -3.41
C TRP A 9 -9.31 2.26 -3.20
N ASN A 10 -9.76 2.92 -4.27
CA ASN A 10 -10.09 4.33 -4.28
C ASN A 10 -11.43 4.65 -3.60
N ASP A 11 -12.53 3.95 -3.91
CA ASP A 11 -13.85 4.55 -3.63
C ASP A 11 -14.48 4.20 -2.27
N CYS A 12 -13.93 3.29 -1.45
CA CYS A 12 -14.58 2.88 -0.18
C CYS A 12 -13.66 2.65 1.04
N ILE A 13 -12.34 2.80 0.93
CA ILE A 13 -11.41 2.43 2.01
C ILE A 13 -10.74 3.69 2.57
N SER A 14 -11.02 4.01 3.84
CA SER A 14 -10.37 5.12 4.54
C SER A 14 -8.85 4.92 4.65
N SER A 15 -8.09 6.01 4.73
CA SER A 15 -6.64 5.97 4.93
C SER A 15 -6.22 5.13 6.15
N GLY A 16 -7.04 5.15 7.22
CA GLY A 16 -6.86 4.30 8.39
C GLY A 16 -6.97 2.81 8.08
N LEU A 17 -7.99 2.39 7.32
CA LEU A 17 -8.17 0.99 6.93
C LEU A 17 -7.09 0.52 5.95
N ARG A 18 -6.65 1.36 5.02
CA ARG A 18 -5.49 1.08 4.14
C ARG A 18 -4.23 0.84 4.98
N GLY A 19 -3.99 1.69 5.98
CA GLY A 19 -2.90 1.50 6.95
C GLY A 19 -3.01 0.17 7.69
N CYS A 20 -4.20 -0.18 8.19
CA CYS A 20 -4.44 -1.47 8.86
C CYS A 20 -4.17 -2.67 7.95
N MET A 21 -4.59 -2.63 6.68
CA MET A 21 -4.33 -3.69 5.71
C MET A 21 -2.82 -3.89 5.47
N LEU A 22 -2.05 -2.80 5.30
CA LEU A 22 -0.60 -2.88 5.15
C LEU A 22 0.08 -3.47 6.39
N ILE A 23 -0.36 -3.06 7.59
CA ILE A 23 0.15 -3.59 8.86
C ILE A 23 -0.16 -5.08 8.98
N GLU A 24 -1.40 -5.49 8.74
CA GLU A 24 -1.82 -6.89 8.83
C GLU A 24 -1.04 -7.78 7.84
N LEU A 25 -0.89 -7.34 6.59
CA LEU A 25 -0.08 -8.04 5.60
C LEU A 25 1.40 -8.13 5.99
N ALA A 26 1.95 -7.10 6.62
CA ALA A 26 3.32 -7.12 7.13
C ALA A 26 3.46 -8.11 8.31
N LEU A 27 2.50 -8.14 9.23
CA LEU A 27 2.46 -9.09 10.36
C LEU A 27 2.36 -10.54 9.87
N ARG A 28 1.62 -10.78 8.77
CA ARG A 28 1.54 -12.09 8.09
C ARG A 28 2.77 -12.41 7.21
N GLY A 29 3.78 -11.53 7.19
CA GLY A 29 5.01 -11.73 6.42
C GLY A 29 4.85 -11.63 4.90
N ARG A 30 3.75 -11.03 4.42
CA ARG A 30 3.49 -10.82 2.99
C ARG A 30 4.17 -9.57 2.46
N LEU A 31 4.24 -8.53 3.27
CA LEU A 31 4.87 -7.26 2.93
C LEU A 31 6.08 -6.96 3.81
N GLN A 32 7.00 -6.18 3.27
CA GLN A 32 8.12 -5.60 4.01
C GLN A 32 8.43 -4.20 3.48
N LEU A 33 9.17 -3.41 4.26
CA LEU A 33 9.67 -2.11 3.78
C LEU A 33 11.06 -2.27 3.16
N GLU A 34 11.38 -1.47 2.16
CA GLU A 34 12.73 -1.39 1.59
C GLU A 34 13.77 -1.23 2.71
N ALA A 35 14.95 -1.85 2.60
CA ALA A 35 15.96 -1.75 3.64
C ALA A 35 16.32 -0.29 3.92
N SER A 36 16.26 0.13 5.20
CA SER A 36 16.80 1.43 5.58
C SER A 36 18.31 1.29 5.60
N GLY A 37 19.01 2.04 4.76
CA GLY A 37 20.47 2.18 4.87
C GLY A 37 20.87 2.84 6.20
N MET A 38 22.15 3.18 6.32
CA MET A 38 22.79 3.71 7.54
C MET A 38 22.10 4.96 8.15
N ARG A 39 21.31 5.69 7.35
CA ARG A 39 20.45 6.78 7.79
C ARG A 39 19.04 6.25 8.07
N ARG A 40 18.51 6.51 9.27
CA ARG A 40 17.08 6.27 9.59
C ARG A 40 16.21 7.06 8.61
N LYS A 41 15.62 6.39 7.63
CA LYS A 41 14.55 6.95 6.82
C LYS A 41 13.25 6.93 7.63
N SER A 42 12.40 7.95 7.44
CA SER A 42 11.04 7.93 7.98
C SER A 42 10.30 6.70 7.43
N LEU A 43 9.43 6.09 8.25
CA LEU A 43 8.63 4.93 7.83
C LEU A 43 7.76 5.26 6.61
N LEU A 44 7.20 6.48 6.57
CA LEU A 44 6.32 6.93 5.51
C LEU A 44 7.01 7.02 4.15
N THR A 45 8.31 7.30 4.11
CA THR A 45 9.07 7.47 2.86
C THR A 45 9.69 6.18 2.35
N ARG A 46 9.56 5.07 3.08
CA ARG A 46 10.06 3.76 2.65
C ARG A 46 9.06 3.12 1.69
N LYS A 47 9.60 2.48 0.65
CA LYS A 47 8.82 1.68 -0.31
C LYS A 47 8.28 0.42 0.35
N VAL A 48 7.04 0.07 0.03
CA VAL A 48 6.41 -1.20 0.40
C VAL A 48 6.77 -2.23 -0.67
N ILE A 49 7.30 -3.37 -0.24
CA ILE A 49 7.81 -4.44 -1.09
C ILE A 49 7.04 -5.72 -0.79
N CYS A 50 6.54 -6.39 -1.83
CA CYS A 50 5.98 -7.72 -1.71
C CYS A 50 7.09 -8.74 -1.41
N LYS A 51 6.96 -9.45 -0.28
CA LYS A 51 7.90 -10.49 0.18
C LYS A 51 7.39 -11.89 -0.16
N SER A 52 6.09 -12.11 -0.09
CA SER A 52 5.44 -13.38 -0.40
C SER A 52 4.04 -13.10 -0.92
N ASP A 53 3.66 -13.82 -1.98
CA ASP A 53 2.35 -13.76 -2.63
C ASP A 53 1.43 -14.91 -2.22
N ALA A 54 1.79 -15.66 -1.19
CA ALA A 54 0.93 -16.70 -0.65
C ALA A 54 -0.39 -16.08 -0.19
N PRO A 55 -1.55 -16.67 -0.51
CA PRO A 55 -2.84 -16.13 -0.10
C PRO A 55 -2.92 -16.02 1.42
N THR A 56 -3.69 -15.04 1.87
CA THR A 56 -3.98 -14.78 3.27
C THR A 56 -5.28 -15.44 3.71
N GLY A 57 -6.12 -15.86 2.75
CA GLY A 57 -7.45 -16.40 3.00
C GLY A 57 -8.51 -15.32 3.23
N ASP A 58 -8.13 -14.04 3.16
CA ASP A 58 -9.02 -12.89 3.23
C ASP A 58 -9.03 -12.18 1.88
N MET A 59 -10.21 -12.08 1.26
CA MET A 59 -10.37 -11.52 -0.08
C MET A 59 -9.83 -10.08 -0.19
N LEU A 60 -9.99 -9.25 0.85
CA LEU A 60 -9.58 -7.85 0.80
C LEU A 60 -8.06 -7.72 0.92
N LEU A 61 -7.45 -8.52 1.80
CA LEU A 61 -6.00 -8.57 1.95
C LEU A 61 -5.32 -9.15 0.71
N ASP A 62 -5.93 -10.15 0.08
CA ASP A 62 -5.40 -10.79 -1.13
C ASP A 62 -5.45 -9.82 -2.34
N GLU A 63 -6.53 -9.06 -2.49
CA GLU A 63 -6.60 -8.00 -3.51
C GLU A 63 -5.60 -6.87 -3.24
N ALA A 64 -5.43 -6.45 -1.97
CA ALA A 64 -4.42 -5.46 -1.62
C ALA A 64 -2.99 -5.96 -1.90
N LEU A 65 -2.69 -7.21 -1.56
CA LEU A 65 -1.40 -7.84 -1.81
C LEU A 65 -1.10 -7.94 -3.31
N LYS A 66 -2.10 -8.31 -4.11
CA LYS A 66 -2.00 -8.32 -5.56
C LYS A 66 -1.68 -6.93 -6.12
N HIS A 67 -2.39 -5.89 -5.65
CA HIS A 67 -2.13 -4.53 -6.07
C HIS A 67 -0.69 -4.11 -5.77
N VAL A 68 -0.20 -4.35 -4.55
CA VAL A 68 1.19 -4.04 -4.16
C VAL A 68 2.22 -4.76 -5.03
N LYS A 69 1.95 -6.01 -5.43
CA LYS A 69 2.83 -6.79 -6.31
C LYS A 69 2.86 -6.25 -7.74
N GLU A 70 1.73 -5.80 -8.25
CA GLU A 70 1.58 -5.33 -9.64
C GLU A 70 2.10 -3.89 -9.82
N THR A 71 2.10 -3.07 -8.77
CA THR A 71 2.63 -1.70 -8.80
C THR A 71 4.14 -1.66 -9.00
N GLN A 72 4.57 -1.22 -10.18
CA GLN A 72 5.98 -0.99 -10.53
C GLN A 72 6.16 0.40 -11.15
N PRO A 73 7.09 1.24 -10.63
CA PRO A 73 7.99 0.96 -9.50
C PRO A 73 7.26 0.88 -8.14
N PRO A 74 7.84 0.22 -7.11
CA PRO A 74 7.20 0.15 -5.80
C PRO A 74 7.00 1.53 -5.17
N GLU A 75 5.80 1.73 -4.63
CA GLU A 75 5.35 2.97 -4.00
C GLU A 75 5.67 3.04 -2.50
N THR A 76 5.74 4.26 -1.96
CA THR A 76 6.02 4.50 -0.54
C THR A 76 4.82 4.22 0.36
N VAL A 77 5.05 3.94 1.64
CA VAL A 77 3.98 3.81 2.64
C VAL A 77 3.05 5.03 2.61
N GLN A 78 3.60 6.22 2.45
CA GLN A 78 2.85 7.45 2.29
C GLN A 78 1.91 7.40 1.09
N SER A 79 2.41 7.03 -0.10
CA SER A 79 1.61 6.91 -1.34
C SER A 79 0.44 5.92 -1.17
N TRP A 80 0.71 4.77 -0.54
CA TRP A 80 -0.32 3.78 -0.21
C TRP A 80 -1.35 4.26 0.82
N ILE A 81 -1.01 5.20 1.71
CA ILE A 81 -1.96 5.75 2.68
C ILE A 81 -2.70 6.97 2.10
N GLU A 82 -2.02 7.81 1.31
CA GLU A 82 -2.45 9.15 0.89
C GLU A 82 -3.12 9.21 -0.48
N LEU A 83 -3.24 8.11 -1.22
CA LEU A 83 -3.98 8.08 -2.49
C LEU A 83 -5.47 8.49 -2.40
N LEU A 84 -5.98 8.99 -1.26
CA LEU A 84 -7.17 9.86 -1.15
C LEU A 84 -7.16 10.76 0.11
N SER A 85 -6.03 11.39 0.42
CA SER A 85 -6.11 12.63 1.22
C SER A 85 -6.40 13.74 0.21
N VAL A 86 -7.68 14.17 0.14
CA VAL A 86 -8.20 15.22 -0.74
C VAL A 86 -7.12 16.27 -1.06
N PRO A 87 -6.86 16.57 -2.34
CA PRO A 87 -5.96 17.65 -2.67
C PRO A 87 -6.59 18.93 -2.14
N ASN A 88 -6.00 19.55 -1.13
CA ASN A 88 -6.18 20.99 -0.96
C ASN A 88 -5.39 21.67 -2.08
N LEU A 89 -5.94 21.57 -3.29
CA LEU A 89 -5.83 22.56 -4.34
C LEU A 89 -6.56 23.80 -3.82
N TYR A 90 -5.87 24.64 -3.05
CA TYR A 90 -6.04 26.09 -2.85
C TYR A 90 -4.83 26.49 -1.97
N ASP A 91 -3.77 27.10 -2.50
CA ASP A 91 -3.68 28.56 -2.73
C ASP A 91 -5.01 29.32 -2.60
#